data_AF-A0A1G3E1H2-F1
#
_entry.id   AF-A0A1G3E1H2-F1
#
_cell.length_a   1.000
_cell.length_b   1.000
_cell.length_c   1.000
_cell.angle_alpha   90.00
_cell.angle_beta   90.00
_cell.angle_gamma   90.00
#
_symmetry.space_group_name_H-M   'P 1'
#
loop_
_entity.id
_entity.type
_entity.pdbx_description
1 polymer ?
#
loop_
_entity_poly.entity_id
_entity_poly.type
_entity_poly.pdbx_seq_one_letter_code
_entity_poly.pdbx_strand_id
1 'polypeptide(L)'
;MSRLYAKPLPTGSFVMLLLFVAVLVSAVGVSYTAHWNRQLLNGLYAELSVRDKAQAEWGRLILEQSTWTAHNRIETLATEQLKMRIPDAAQVRMVTP
;
A
#
# COMPACT_ATOMS: atom_id res chain seq x y z
N MET A 1 38.42 -55.99 -27.59
CA MET A 1 37.46 -56.70 -26.73
C MET A 1 36.69 -55.69 -25.89
N SER A 2 35.55 -55.21 -26.39
CA SER A 2 34.44 -54.64 -25.60
C SER A 2 33.37 -54.13 -26.57
N ARG A 3 32.53 -55.04 -27.07
CA ARG A 3 31.31 -54.63 -27.77
C ARG A 3 30.41 -53.96 -26.74
N LEU A 4 30.35 -52.63 -26.79
CA LEU A 4 29.38 -51.83 -26.04
C LEU A 4 27.99 -52.36 -26.36
N TYR A 5 27.43 -53.08 -25.39
CA TYR A 5 26.10 -53.65 -25.44
C TYR A 5 25.10 -52.49 -25.37
N ALA A 6 24.83 -51.87 -26.52
CA ALA A 6 23.71 -50.95 -26.67
C ALA A 6 22.42 -51.79 -26.62
N LYS A 7 21.98 -52.11 -25.40
CA LYS A 7 20.66 -52.69 -25.17
C LYS A 7 19.64 -51.70 -25.77
N PRO A 8 18.73 -52.14 -26.66
CA PRO A 8 17.77 -51.21 -27.26
C PRO A 8 16.98 -50.58 -26.14
N LEU A 9 16.98 -49.24 -26.12
CA LEU A 9 16.26 -48.46 -25.12
C LEU A 9 14.80 -48.91 -25.13
N PRO A 10 14.18 -49.15 -23.95
CA PRO A 10 12.77 -49.52 -23.89
C PRO A 10 11.94 -48.46 -24.61
N THR A 11 10.87 -48.86 -25.30
CA THR A 11 10.02 -47.98 -26.12
C THR A 11 9.50 -46.75 -25.36
N GLY A 12 9.40 -46.82 -24.02
CA GLY A 12 9.05 -45.69 -23.16
C GLY A 12 10.15 -44.64 -22.92
N SER A 13 11.40 -44.87 -23.36
CA SER A 13 12.51 -43.94 -23.13
C SER A 13 12.31 -42.60 -23.84
N PHE A 14 11.64 -42.59 -24.99
CA PHE A 14 11.31 -41.35 -25.71
C PHE A 14 10.31 -40.50 -24.93
N VAL A 15 9.28 -41.12 -24.34
CA VAL A 15 8.28 -40.45 -23.50
C VAL A 15 8.94 -39.85 -22.26
N MET A 16 9.86 -40.58 -21.62
CA MET A 16 10.63 -40.09 -20.48
C MET A 16 11.48 -38.86 -20.83
N LEU A 17 12.15 -38.89 -21.99
CA LEU A 17 12.95 -37.75 -22.46
C LEU A 17 12.08 -36.53 -22.76
N LEU A 18 10.91 -36.74 -23.38
CA LEU A 18 9.95 -35.67 -23.63
C LEU A 18 9.44 -35.03 -22.33
N LEU A 19 9.06 -35.84 -21.33
CA LEU A 19 8.66 -35.35 -20.01
C LEU A 19 9.78 -34.58 -19.32
N PHE A 20 11.02 -35.06 -19.40
CA PHE A 20 12.18 -34.38 -18.83
C PHE A 20 12.37 -32.98 -19.45
N VAL A 21 12.30 -32.89 -20.78
CA VAL A 21 12.38 -31.61 -21.49
C VAL A 21 11.20 -30.70 -21.12
N ALA A 22 9.98 -31.23 -21.02
CA ALA A 22 8.80 -30.46 -20.62
C ALA A 22 8.96 -29.85 -19.21
N VAL A 23 9.52 -30.62 -18.26
CA VAL A 23 9.81 -30.14 -16.90
C VAL A 23 10.88 -29.04 -16.92
N LEU A 24 11.95 -29.19 -17.72
CA LEU A 24 12.97 -28.15 -17.86
C LEU A 24 12.40 -26.85 -18.43
N VAL A 25 11.60 -26.94 -19.49
CA VAL A 25 10.93 -25.77 -20.09
C VAL A 25 9.99 -25.11 -19.08
N SER A 26 9.24 -25.90 -18.32
CA SER A 26 8.36 -25.40 -17.26
C SER A 26 9.15 -24.66 -16.16
N ALA A 27 10.27 -25.24 -15.70
CA ALA A 27 11.11 -24.61 -14.67
C ALA A 27 11.66 -23.26 -15.14
N VAL A 28 12.16 -23.18 -16.37
CA VAL A 28 12.63 -21.92 -16.96
C VAL A 28 11.48 -20.93 -17.12
N GLY A 29 10.33 -21.37 -17.65
CA GLY A 29 9.15 -20.52 -17.83
C GLY A 29 8.61 -19.93 -16.53
N VAL A 30 8.53 -20.72 -15.46
CA VAL A 30 8.10 -20.26 -14.13
C VAL A 30 9.09 -19.24 -13.58
N SER A 31 10.40 -19.49 -13.68
CA SER A 31 11.42 -18.54 -13.20
C SER A 31 11.40 -17.21 -13.98
N TYR A 32 11.19 -17.27 -15.29
CA TYR A 32 11.08 -16.10 -16.15
C TYR A 32 9.84 -15.26 -15.80
N THR A 33 8.70 -15.93 -15.61
CA THR A 33 7.45 -15.28 -15.20
C THR A 33 7.60 -14.62 -13.82
N ALA A 34 8.26 -15.28 -12.88
CA ALA A 34 8.54 -14.70 -11.57
C ALA A 34 9.43 -13.45 -11.65
N HIS A 35 10.44 -13.45 -12.52
CA HIS A 35 11.31 -12.29 -12.74
C HIS A 35 10.54 -11.11 -13.35
N TRP A 36 9.72 -11.37 -14.38
CA TRP A 36 8.87 -10.36 -15.00
C TRP A 36 7.84 -9.79 -14.02
N ASN A 37 7.23 -10.65 -13.20
CA ASN A 37 6.25 -10.24 -12.21
C ASN A 37 6.88 -9.27 -11.19
N ARG A 38 8.11 -9.52 -10.74
CA ARG A 38 8.85 -8.59 -9.86
C ARG A 38 9.09 -7.23 -10.50
N GLN A 39 9.44 -7.17 -11.79
CA GLN A 39 9.62 -5.90 -12.49
C GLN A 39 8.31 -5.12 -12.61
N LEU A 40 7.22 -5.80 -12.97
CA LEU A 40 5.90 -5.17 -13.13
C LEU A 40 5.34 -4.68 -11.78
N LEU A 41 5.54 -5.44 -10.70
CA LEU A 41 5.18 -5.03 -9.35
C LEU A 41 5.94 -3.76 -8.93
N ASN A 42 7.24 -3.66 -9.23
CA ASN A 42 8.03 -2.49 -8.87
C ASN A 42 7.49 -1.21 -9.51
N GLY A 43 7.06 -1.28 -10.78
CA GLY A 43 6.40 -0.15 -11.45
C GLY A 43 5.08 0.24 -10.77
N LEU A 44 4.26 -0.74 -10.42
CA LEU A 44 3.01 -0.51 -9.69
C LEU A 44 3.25 0.11 -8.30
N TYR A 45 4.25 -0.38 -7.56
CA TYR A 45 4.59 0.16 -6.24
C TYR A 45 5.10 1.59 -6.28
N ALA A 46 5.78 2.00 -7.36
CA ALA A 46 6.23 3.37 -7.51
C ALA A 46 5.05 4.35 -7.59
N GLU A 47 4.04 4.02 -8.41
CA GLU A 47 2.83 4.84 -8.55
C GLU A 47 1.99 4.82 -7.26
N LEU A 48 1.84 3.65 -6.62
CA LEU A 48 1.17 3.54 -5.32
C LEU A 48 1.87 4.36 -4.24
N SER A 49 3.19 4.43 -4.23
CA SER A 49 3.94 5.23 -3.26
C SER A 49 3.61 6.72 -3.35
N VAL A 50 3.42 7.25 -4.55
CA VAL A 50 3.00 8.65 -4.76
C VAL A 50 1.59 8.86 -4.21
N ARG A 51 0.67 7.94 -4.52
CA ARG A 51 -0.71 7.99 -4.01
C ARG A 51 -0.76 7.92 -2.48
N ASP A 52 0.01 7.02 -1.87
CA ASP A 52 0.03 6.83 -0.42
C ASP A 52 0.57 8.07 0.31
N LYS A 53 1.57 8.75 -0.26
CA LYS A 53 2.07 10.03 0.28
C LYS A 53 0.98 11.11 0.25
N ALA A 54 0.28 11.25 -0.87
CA ALA A 54 -0.81 12.22 -1.00
C ALA A 54 -1.97 11.90 -0.03
N GLN A 55 -2.29 10.62 0.16
CA GLN A 55 -3.32 10.19 1.11
C GLN A 55 -2.93 10.46 2.57
N ALA A 56 -1.65 10.29 2.91
CA ALA A 56 -1.14 10.64 4.24
C ALA A 56 -1.22 12.15 4.50
N GLU A 57 -0.86 12.97 3.52
CA GLU A 57 -0.97 14.43 3.61
C GLU A 57 -2.43 14.88 3.73
N TRP A 58 -3.33 14.29 2.94
CA TRP A 58 -4.77 14.54 3.06
C TRP A 58 -5.33 14.15 4.44
N GLY A 59 -4.89 13.01 4.98
CA GLY A 59 -5.26 12.60 6.34
C GLY A 59 -4.79 13.58 7.40
N ARG A 60 -3.57 14.11 7.27
CA ARG A 60 -3.06 15.17 8.14
C ARG A 60 -3.90 16.45 8.03
N LEU A 61 -4.23 16.89 6.82
CA LEU A 61 -5.05 18.08 6.59
C LEU A 61 -6.47 17.93 7.18
N ILE A 62 -7.06 16.73 7.12
CA ILE A 62 -8.35 16.46 7.78
C ILE A 62 -8.23 16.56 9.30
N LEU A 63 -7.16 16.04 9.89
CA LEU A 63 -6.93 16.16 11.32
C LEU A 63 -6.77 17.62 11.74
N GLU A 64 -6.04 18.41 10.94
CA GLU A 64 -5.96 19.86 11.10
C GLU A 64 -7.36 20.50 11.00
N GLN A 65 -8.13 20.26 9.92
CA GLN A 65 -9.47 20.83 9.72
C GLN A 65 -10.48 20.43 10.80
N SER A 66 -10.48 19.17 11.23
CA SER A 66 -11.39 18.66 12.26
C SER A 66 -11.15 19.32 13.61
N THR A 67 -9.89 19.64 13.93
CA THR A 67 -9.53 20.41 15.13
C THR A 67 -10.08 21.84 15.06
N TRP A 68 -10.03 22.47 13.89
CA TRP A 68 -10.58 23.82 13.68
C TRP A 68 -12.11 23.82 13.70
N THR A 69 -12.75 22.78 13.15
CA THR A 69 -14.21 22.66 13.11
C THR A 69 -14.81 22.39 14.49
N ALA A 70 -14.10 21.64 15.35
CA ALA A 70 -14.48 21.45 16.74
C ALA A 70 -14.43 22.77 17.53
N HIS A 71 -13.37 23.57 17.36
CA HIS A 71 -13.25 24.87 18.03
C HIS A 71 -14.26 25.89 17.52
N ASN A 72 -14.42 26.02 16.21
CA ASN A 72 -15.35 26.98 15.60
C ASN A 72 -16.82 26.66 15.95
N ARG A 73 -17.19 25.38 16.03
CA ARG A 73 -18.53 24.95 16.48
C ARG A 73 -18.78 25.24 17.97
N ILE A 74 -17.77 25.09 18.83
CA ILE A 74 -17.89 25.45 20.25
C ILE A 74 -18.02 26.97 20.41
N GLU A 75 -17.23 27.74 19.68
CA GLU A 75 -17.28 29.20 19.67
C GLU A 75 -18.65 29.71 19.18
N THR A 76 -19.16 29.17 18.07
CA THR A 76 -20.46 29.52 17.52
C THR A 76 -21.60 29.14 18.47
N LEU A 77 -21.55 27.95 19.08
CA LEU A 77 -22.54 27.53 20.09
C LEU A 77 -22.48 28.40 21.36
N ALA A 78 -21.30 28.83 21.81
CA ALA A 78 -21.14 29.71 22.97
C ALA A 78 -21.65 31.14 22.68
N THR A 79 -21.42 31.66 21.48
CA THR A 79 -21.92 32.97 21.08
C THR A 79 -23.44 32.96 20.84
N GLU A 80 -23.98 31.95 20.14
CA GLU A 80 -25.41 31.89 19.80
C GLU A 80 -26.30 31.41 20.96
N GLN A 81 -25.93 30.34 21.67
CA GLN A 81 -26.78 29.78 22.74
C GLN A 81 -26.53 30.41 24.10
N LEU A 82 -25.28 30.78 24.43
CA LEU A 82 -24.94 31.40 25.72
C LEU A 82 -24.87 32.94 25.66
N LYS A 83 -25.07 33.59 24.50
CA LYS A 83 -24.93 35.04 24.32
C LYS A 83 -23.60 35.59 24.88
N MET A 84 -22.54 34.79 24.84
CA MET A 84 -21.23 35.22 25.31
C MET A 84 -20.64 36.24 24.32
N ARG A 85 -20.65 37.50 24.73
CA ARG A 85 -19.91 38.61 24.13
C ARG A 85 -18.60 38.77 24.89
N ILE A 86 -17.49 38.97 24.18
CA ILE A 86 -16.22 39.42 24.80
C ILE A 86 -16.49 40.80 25.41
N PRO A 87 -16.47 40.94 26.75
CA PRO A 87 -16.80 42.20 27.41
C PRO A 87 -15.72 43.23 27.09
N ASP A 88 -16.17 44.44 26.79
CA ASP A 88 -15.30 45.59 26.59
C ASP A 88 -14.56 45.90 27.92
N ALA A 89 -13.32 46.40 27.84
CA ALA A 89 -12.42 46.56 28.98
C ALA A 89 -13.00 47.44 30.12
N ALA A 90 -14.07 48.18 29.84
CA ALA A 90 -14.81 49.01 30.78
C ALA A 90 -15.78 48.25 31.73
N GLN A 91 -16.00 46.93 31.54
CA GLN A 91 -16.94 46.14 32.36
C GLN A 91 -16.26 45.07 33.24
N VAL A 92 -14.93 45.01 33.28
CA VAL A 92 -14.19 44.07 34.12
C VAL A 92 -14.06 44.63 35.53
N ARG A 93 -14.87 44.13 36.47
CA ARG A 93 -14.70 44.42 37.90
C ARG A 93 -14.01 43.22 38.56
N MET A 94 -12.71 43.33 38.82
CA MET A 94 -11.99 42.36 39.64
C MET A 94 -12.51 42.44 41.07
N VAL A 95 -13.01 41.32 41.58
CA VAL A 95 -13.29 41.15 43.00
C VAL A 95 -12.10 40.40 43.58
N THR A 96 -11.25 41.11 44.32
CA THR A 96 -10.24 40.51 45.18
C THR A 96 -10.92 39.75 46.33
N PRO A 97 -10.38 38.59 46.74
CA PRO A 97 -10.94 37.78 47.82
C PRO A 97 -11.00 38.52 49.16
#